data_AF-A0A9J7MK63-F1
#
_entry.id   AF-A0A9J7MK63-F1
#
_cell.length_a   1.000
_cell.length_b   1.000
_cell.length_c   1.000
_cell.angle_alpha   90.00
_cell.angle_beta   90.00
_cell.angle_gamma   90.00
#
_symmetry.space_group_name_H-M   'P 1'
#
loop_
_entity.id
_entity.type
_entity.pdbx_description
1 polymer ?
#
loop_
_entity_poly.entity_id
_entity_poly.type
_entity_poly.pdbx_seq_one_letter_code
_entity_poly.pdbx_strand_id
1 'polypeptide(L)'
;MFLSFLLVGVSGVVASPVPSSSGQVVCVKRDACTCDMSDGSGSVSLHSLARPEAPYELDSNSYRFMYSPCTAMKHAKGECEQDTSVCLEGREEDFGYNFGRASDPEFITDKNGNVTVQYTSEVGNKTRTAKVQLVCDPSVTERPLSMFKGMTETAMNWTFTTVCACPGACESPAITCDLVDSCSCAVNGDLGVIDLRNMLIPLSGPNGNNVMFWNLCSGLLMEKDVKYEVKVICDHTAHAPRLNAVKTQTGFKLSLVSRCACVIQNRSKVKMAAKMTTYLGFHSGY
;
A
#
# COMPACT_ATOMS: atom_id res chain seq x y z
N MET A 1 -54.44 -40.14 19.38
CA MET A 1 -53.79 -39.59 20.58
C MET A 1 -53.14 -38.29 20.16
N PHE A 2 -53.79 -37.17 20.48
CA PHE A 2 -53.35 -35.81 20.10
C PHE A 2 -52.37 -35.30 21.15
N LEU A 3 -51.25 -34.71 20.73
CA LEU A 3 -50.39 -33.93 21.62
C LEU A 3 -49.93 -32.67 20.89
N SER A 4 -50.65 -31.58 21.15
CA SER A 4 -50.31 -30.22 20.72
C SER A 4 -49.42 -29.57 21.78
N PHE A 5 -48.25 -29.07 21.39
CA PHE A 5 -47.42 -28.19 22.23
C PHE A 5 -47.47 -26.76 21.68
N LEU A 6 -47.94 -25.85 22.54
CA LEU A 6 -47.91 -24.40 22.36
C LEU A 6 -46.53 -23.88 22.81
N LEU A 7 -45.75 -23.32 21.88
CA LEU A 7 -44.52 -22.56 22.21
C LEU A 7 -44.85 -21.07 22.25
N VAL A 8 -44.67 -20.47 23.43
CA VAL A 8 -44.78 -19.03 23.69
C VAL A 8 -43.45 -18.38 23.34
N GLY A 9 -43.42 -17.53 22.32
CA GLY A 9 -42.24 -16.77 21.91
C GLY A 9 -42.05 -15.53 22.78
N VAL A 10 -40.93 -15.47 23.51
CA VAL A 10 -40.51 -14.30 24.28
C VAL A 10 -39.55 -13.47 23.41
N SER A 11 -40.01 -12.30 22.95
CA SER A 11 -39.18 -11.33 22.23
C SER A 11 -38.23 -10.62 23.20
N GLY A 12 -37.02 -11.15 23.35
CA GLY A 12 -35.93 -10.50 24.08
C GLY A 12 -35.27 -9.41 23.23
N VAL A 13 -35.40 -8.15 23.64
CA VAL A 13 -34.70 -7.01 23.04
C VAL A 13 -33.24 -7.09 23.48
N VAL A 14 -32.35 -7.54 22.59
CA VAL A 14 -30.91 -7.59 22.84
C VAL A 14 -30.35 -6.17 22.67
N ALA A 15 -30.19 -5.45 23.78
CA ALA A 15 -29.49 -4.16 23.78
C ALA A 15 -28.02 -4.41 23.39
N SER A 16 -27.65 -4.00 22.18
CA SER A 16 -26.27 -4.11 21.71
C SER A 16 -25.41 -3.09 22.47
N PRO A 17 -24.32 -3.52 23.14
CA PRO A 17 -23.43 -2.60 23.84
C PRO A 17 -22.79 -1.65 22.82
N VAL A 18 -22.95 -0.35 23.03
CA VAL A 18 -22.25 0.68 22.28
C VAL A 18 -20.83 0.77 22.84
N PRO A 19 -19.77 0.44 22.09
CA PRO A 19 -18.40 0.59 22.57
C PRO A 19 -18.01 2.07 22.54
N SER A 20 -18.39 2.79 23.59
CA SER A 20 -17.88 4.14 23.88
C SER A 20 -16.61 4.01 24.70
N SER A 21 -15.49 3.71 24.05
CA SER A 21 -14.18 3.87 24.67
C SER A 21 -13.40 4.92 23.89
N SER A 22 -13.16 6.07 24.51
CA SER A 22 -12.10 7.02 24.12
C SER A 22 -10.72 6.41 24.41
N GLY A 23 -10.56 5.13 24.07
CA GLY A 23 -9.33 4.38 24.24
C GLY A 23 -8.28 4.94 23.30
N GLN A 24 -7.06 5.08 23.82
CA GLN A 24 -5.91 5.36 22.98
C GLN A 24 -5.87 4.30 21.86
N VAL A 25 -5.82 4.75 20.60
CA VAL A 25 -5.66 3.84 19.46
C VAL A 25 -4.26 3.25 19.53
N VAL A 26 -4.16 1.93 19.52
CA VAL A 26 -2.90 1.18 19.61
C VAL A 26 -2.80 0.24 18.41
N CYS A 27 -1.64 0.18 17.77
CA CYS A 27 -1.34 -0.81 16.74
C CYS A 27 -0.74 -2.06 17.41
N VAL A 28 -1.49 -3.15 17.43
CA VAL A 28 -1.08 -4.41 18.05
C VAL A 28 -0.32 -5.25 17.01
N LYS A 29 0.96 -5.52 17.24
CA LYS A 29 1.80 -6.33 16.35
C LYS A 29 1.13 -7.69 16.07
N ARG A 30 0.92 -8.00 14.78
CA ARG A 30 0.42 -9.29 14.30
C ARG A 30 1.58 -10.19 13.84
N ASP A 31 2.51 -9.62 13.09
CA ASP A 31 3.73 -10.28 12.61
C ASP A 31 4.90 -9.26 12.51
N ALA A 32 6.01 -9.63 11.86
CA ALA A 32 7.16 -8.74 11.70
C ALA A 32 6.89 -7.52 10.78
N CYS A 33 5.76 -7.48 10.09
CA CYS A 33 5.47 -6.49 9.07
C CYS A 33 4.09 -5.89 9.13
N THR A 34 3.25 -6.41 10.02
CA THR A 34 1.84 -6.05 10.14
C THR A 34 1.47 -5.79 11.59
N CYS A 35 0.69 -4.74 11.82
CA CYS A 35 0.03 -4.50 13.10
C CYS A 35 -1.43 -4.09 12.90
N ASP A 36 -2.28 -4.44 13.86
CA ASP A 36 -3.73 -4.26 13.82
C ASP A 36 -4.14 -3.08 14.68
N MET A 37 -4.88 -2.14 14.12
CA MET A 37 -5.35 -0.98 14.86
C MET A 37 -6.49 -1.39 15.80
N SER A 38 -6.35 -1.06 17.09
CA SER A 38 -7.30 -1.44 18.13
C SER A 38 -8.69 -0.82 17.98
N ASP A 39 -8.82 0.23 17.17
CA ASP A 39 -10.09 0.89 16.84
C ASP A 39 -10.86 0.20 15.70
N GLY A 40 -10.30 -0.85 15.11
CA GLY A 40 -10.90 -1.58 14.00
C GLY A 40 -10.78 -0.89 12.64
N SER A 41 -9.98 0.18 12.52
CA SER A 41 -9.75 0.88 11.24
C SER A 41 -9.02 0.03 10.18
N GLY A 42 -8.44 -1.11 10.59
CA GLY A 42 -7.72 -2.04 9.73
C GLY A 42 -6.32 -2.33 10.27
N SER A 43 -5.45 -2.87 9.43
CA SER A 43 -4.07 -3.20 9.75
C SER A 43 -3.11 -2.37 8.90
N VAL A 44 -1.99 -1.97 9.50
CA VAL A 44 -0.88 -1.35 8.79
C VAL A 44 0.07 -2.46 8.38
N SER A 45 0.31 -2.65 7.07
CA SER A 45 1.17 -3.72 6.55
C SER A 45 2.27 -3.18 5.63
N LEU A 46 3.52 -3.47 5.97
CA LEU A 46 4.70 -3.05 5.22
C LEU A 46 5.22 -4.13 4.25
N HIS A 47 4.52 -5.28 4.12
CA HIS A 47 4.97 -6.41 3.31
C HIS A 47 5.25 -6.04 1.86
N SER A 48 4.39 -5.22 1.26
CA SER A 48 4.55 -4.77 -0.13
C SER A 48 5.74 -3.82 -0.34
N LEU A 49 6.31 -3.31 0.76
CA LEU A 49 7.49 -2.43 0.76
C LEU A 49 8.78 -3.18 1.05
N ALA A 50 8.73 -4.47 1.38
CA ALA A 50 9.91 -5.30 1.58
C ALA A 50 10.73 -5.38 0.29
N ARG A 51 12.02 -5.03 0.35
CA ARG A 51 12.92 -4.99 -0.82
C ARG A 51 14.29 -5.55 -0.46
N PRO A 52 14.39 -6.86 -0.17
CA PRO A 52 15.63 -7.48 0.29
C PRO A 52 16.77 -7.33 -0.72
N GLU A 53 16.48 -7.36 -2.02
CA GLU A 53 17.48 -7.24 -3.10
C GLU A 53 17.86 -5.79 -3.44
N ALA A 54 17.00 -4.83 -3.10
CA ALA A 54 17.12 -3.44 -3.53
C ALA A 54 16.54 -2.50 -2.46
N PRO A 55 17.18 -2.46 -1.28
CA PRO A 55 16.67 -1.68 -0.14
C PRO A 55 16.57 -0.19 -0.48
N TYR A 56 15.74 0.51 0.28
CA TYR A 56 15.65 1.96 0.17
C TYR A 56 16.94 2.59 0.67
N GLU A 57 17.56 3.40 -0.16
CA GLU A 57 18.68 4.25 0.23
C GLU A 57 18.16 5.61 0.70
N LEU A 58 18.45 5.95 1.95
CA LEU A 58 18.23 7.28 2.51
C LEU A 58 19.56 8.04 2.30
N ASP A 59 19.55 9.03 1.42
CA ASP A 59 20.79 9.55 0.85
C ASP A 59 21.64 10.36 1.85
N SER A 60 22.95 10.15 1.78
CA SER A 60 24.01 10.91 2.46
C SER A 60 25.31 10.79 1.67
N ASN A 61 26.14 11.83 1.74
CA ASN A 61 27.33 11.97 0.89
C ASN A 61 28.35 10.84 1.11
N SER A 62 28.68 10.52 2.36
CA SER A 62 29.77 9.57 2.69
C SER A 62 29.28 8.18 3.11
N TYR A 63 27.99 8.06 3.43
CA TYR A 63 27.41 6.84 3.97
C TYR A 63 26.12 6.46 3.22
N ARG A 64 25.80 5.18 3.17
CA ARG A 64 24.52 4.66 2.66
C ARG A 64 23.70 4.18 3.84
N PHE A 65 22.58 4.85 4.08
CA PHE A 65 21.56 4.37 5.00
C PHE A 65 20.61 3.48 4.22
N MET A 66 20.65 2.18 4.47
CA MET A 66 19.86 1.19 3.74
C MET A 66 18.73 0.68 4.64
N TYR A 67 17.53 0.60 4.06
CA TYR A 67 16.33 0.14 4.76
C TYR A 67 15.53 -0.84 3.91
N SER A 68 15.26 -2.04 4.44
CA SER A 68 14.27 -2.97 3.90
C SER A 68 13.31 -3.35 5.01
N PRO A 69 12.05 -2.90 4.98
CA PRO A 69 11.07 -3.27 6.00
C PRO A 69 10.95 -4.79 6.13
N CYS A 70 11.00 -5.27 7.39
CA CYS A 70 10.62 -6.63 7.82
C CYS A 70 11.35 -7.81 7.16
N THR A 71 12.33 -7.55 6.30
CA THR A 71 13.01 -8.57 5.52
C THR A 71 14.49 -8.28 5.52
N ALA A 72 15.29 -9.32 5.81
CA ALA A 72 16.73 -9.20 5.80
C ALA A 72 17.21 -8.75 4.42
N MET A 73 18.01 -7.69 4.40
CA MET A 73 18.68 -7.23 3.18
C MET A 73 19.65 -8.30 2.67
N LYS A 74 19.75 -8.41 1.36
CA LYS A 74 20.78 -9.19 0.69
C LYS A 74 21.90 -8.26 0.25
N HIS A 75 23.10 -8.81 0.16
CA HIS A 75 24.30 -8.09 -0.30
C HIS A 75 24.70 -6.89 0.56
N ALA A 76 24.22 -6.82 1.80
CA ALA A 76 24.70 -5.86 2.77
C ALA A 76 26.09 -6.27 3.28
N LYS A 77 26.87 -5.31 3.78
CA LYS A 77 28.27 -5.51 4.19
C LYS A 77 28.44 -5.56 5.71
N GLY A 78 29.52 -6.19 6.17
CA GLY A 78 29.96 -6.13 7.57
C GLY A 78 28.93 -6.69 8.55
N GLU A 79 28.59 -5.93 9.60
CA GLU A 79 27.61 -6.36 10.60
C GLU A 79 26.19 -6.56 10.02
N CYS A 80 25.93 -6.05 8.81
CA CYS A 80 24.62 -6.08 8.17
C CYS A 80 24.35 -7.34 7.33
N GLU A 81 25.32 -8.24 7.20
CA GLU A 81 25.19 -9.44 6.35
C GLU A 81 24.07 -10.40 6.77
N GLN A 82 23.66 -10.35 8.05
CA GLN A 82 22.70 -11.29 8.61
C GLN A 82 21.52 -10.55 9.24
N ASP A 83 20.31 -11.00 8.89
CA ASP A 83 19.05 -10.60 9.55
C ASP A 83 18.90 -9.08 9.75
N THR A 84 19.29 -8.26 8.77
CA THR A 84 19.32 -6.79 8.93
C THR A 84 18.24 -6.11 8.10
N SER A 85 17.38 -5.32 8.76
CA SER A 85 16.40 -4.43 8.11
C SER A 85 16.94 -3.02 7.95
N VAL A 86 17.81 -2.56 8.86
CA VAL A 86 18.37 -1.20 8.86
C VAL A 86 19.89 -1.26 8.97
N CYS A 87 20.58 -0.75 7.95
CA CYS A 87 22.03 -0.76 7.88
C CYS A 87 22.59 0.63 7.57
N LEU A 88 23.75 0.92 8.16
CA LEU A 88 24.61 2.04 7.79
C LEU A 88 25.89 1.49 7.16
N GLU A 89 26.11 1.74 5.88
CA GLU A 89 27.31 1.29 5.15
C GLU A 89 28.22 2.45 4.75
N GLY A 90 29.54 2.20 4.75
CA GLY A 90 30.50 3.05 4.06
C GLY A 90 30.37 2.89 2.54
N ARG A 91 30.41 3.99 1.77
CA ARG A 91 30.36 3.91 0.29
C ARG A 91 31.60 3.28 -0.30
N GLU A 92 32.77 3.66 0.21
CA GLU A 92 34.08 3.23 -0.28
C GLU A 92 34.76 2.22 0.64
N GLU A 93 34.22 2.04 1.84
CA GLU A 93 34.76 1.15 2.85
C GLU A 93 33.95 -0.15 2.93
N ASP A 94 34.60 -1.22 3.38
CA ASP A 94 33.97 -2.52 3.56
C ASP A 94 33.49 -2.71 5.01
N PHE A 95 32.69 -1.76 5.49
CA PHE A 95 32.02 -1.87 6.78
C PHE A 95 30.52 -1.59 6.65
N GLY A 96 29.76 -2.22 7.53
CA GLY A 96 28.35 -1.94 7.75
C GLY A 96 28.03 -2.06 9.24
N TYR A 97 27.21 -1.13 9.75
CA TYR A 97 26.70 -1.15 11.12
C TYR A 97 25.22 -1.50 11.11
N ASN A 98 24.88 -2.56 11.83
CA ASN A 98 23.50 -3.02 11.93
C ASN A 98 22.76 -2.19 13.01
N PHE A 99 21.70 -1.49 12.59
CA PHE A 99 20.86 -0.68 13.48
C PHE A 99 19.52 -1.34 13.81
N GLY A 100 19.24 -2.52 13.24
CA GLY A 100 17.93 -3.12 13.39
C GLY A 100 17.78 -4.46 12.69
N ARG A 101 17.40 -5.48 13.47
CA ARG A 101 17.15 -6.82 12.96
C ARG A 101 15.82 -6.95 12.24
N ALA A 102 15.74 -7.79 11.21
CA ALA A 102 14.51 -8.01 10.46
C ALA A 102 13.51 -8.90 11.18
N SER A 103 14.00 -9.84 12.00
CA SER A 103 13.17 -10.82 12.70
C SER A 103 12.24 -10.25 13.77
N ASP A 104 12.59 -9.12 14.38
CA ASP A 104 11.86 -8.60 15.56
C ASP A 104 11.71 -7.07 15.59
N PRO A 105 10.87 -6.50 14.70
CA PRO A 105 10.45 -5.12 14.83
C PRO A 105 9.38 -4.95 15.90
N GLU A 106 9.39 -3.81 16.56
CA GLU A 106 8.37 -3.42 17.53
C GLU A 106 7.51 -2.29 16.95
N PHE A 107 6.18 -2.41 17.04
CA PHE A 107 5.24 -1.37 16.65
C PHE A 107 4.82 -0.57 17.87
N ILE A 108 5.11 0.72 17.85
CA ILE A 108 4.84 1.66 18.95
C ILE A 108 3.82 2.68 18.46
N THR A 109 2.73 2.88 19.18
CA THR A 109 1.73 3.90 18.87
C THR A 109 1.76 5.02 19.89
N ASP A 110 1.86 6.26 19.41
CA ASP A 110 1.82 7.43 20.30
C ASP A 110 0.37 7.79 20.71
N LYS A 111 0.22 8.85 21.51
CA LYS A 111 -1.10 9.31 21.98
C LYS A 111 -2.01 9.83 20.85
N ASN A 112 -1.43 10.16 19.71
CA ASN A 112 -2.13 10.68 18.54
C ASN A 112 -2.46 9.58 17.52
N GLY A 113 -2.14 8.31 17.82
CA GLY A 113 -2.34 7.20 16.90
C GLY A 113 -1.24 7.06 15.85
N ASN A 114 -0.14 7.82 15.91
CA ASN A 114 0.95 7.66 14.96
C ASN A 114 1.73 6.38 15.25
N VAL A 115 1.96 5.58 14.21
CA VAL A 115 2.69 4.33 14.31
C VAL A 115 4.17 4.56 14.05
N THR A 116 5.03 4.04 14.93
CA THR A 116 6.48 4.00 14.77
C THR A 116 6.93 2.56 14.79
N VAL A 117 7.76 2.16 13.82
CA VAL A 117 8.43 0.85 13.85
C VAL A 117 9.81 1.04 14.44
N GLN A 118 10.09 0.33 15.52
CA GLN A 118 11.40 0.30 16.16
C GLN A 118 12.10 -1.02 15.78
N TYR A 119 13.35 -0.91 15.37
CA TYR A 119 14.23 -2.05 15.16
C TYR A 119 15.41 -1.94 16.12
N THR A 120 15.88 -3.07 16.64
CA THR A 120 17.03 -3.14 17.55
C THR A 120 18.03 -4.17 17.06
N SER A 121 19.31 -3.90 17.26
CA SER A 121 20.41 -4.85 17.03
C SER A 121 21.42 -4.76 18.16
N GLU A 122 21.93 -5.92 18.57
CA GLU A 122 22.96 -6.06 19.60
C GLU A 122 24.22 -6.62 18.95
N VAL A 123 25.30 -5.85 18.96
CA VAL A 123 26.59 -6.26 18.40
C VAL A 123 27.68 -6.03 19.46
N GLY A 124 28.19 -7.12 20.01
CA GLY A 124 29.09 -7.08 21.17
C GLY A 124 28.39 -6.46 22.39
N ASN A 125 28.96 -5.36 22.92
CA ASN A 125 28.41 -4.62 24.06
C ASN A 125 27.61 -3.36 23.65
N LYS A 126 27.28 -3.22 22.36
CA LYS A 126 26.56 -2.06 21.83
C LYS A 126 25.17 -2.48 21.37
N THR A 127 24.16 -1.78 21.86
CA THR A 127 22.79 -1.86 21.34
C THR A 127 22.56 -0.67 20.43
N ARG A 128 22.17 -0.93 19.18
CA ARG A 128 21.77 0.09 18.22
C ARG A 128 20.27 -0.02 17.95
N THR A 129 19.63 1.12 17.80
CA THR A 129 18.18 1.21 17.59
C THR A 129 17.86 2.14 16.42
N ALA A 130 16.92 1.72 15.58
CA ALA A 130 16.35 2.55 14.53
C ALA A 130 14.86 2.76 14.78
N LYS A 131 14.39 4.01 14.69
CA LYS A 131 12.96 4.36 14.79
C LYS A 131 12.47 4.96 13.47
N VAL A 132 11.46 4.32 12.92
CA VAL A 132 10.83 4.68 11.65
C VAL A 132 9.42 5.17 11.93
N GLN A 133 9.21 6.48 11.92
CA GLN A 133 7.86 7.02 12.06
C GLN A 133 7.11 6.84 10.74
N LEU A 134 6.04 6.07 10.76
CA LEU A 134 5.18 5.85 9.60
C LEU A 134 4.22 7.03 9.45
N VAL A 135 4.11 7.55 8.22
CA VAL A 135 3.15 8.60 7.89
C VAL A 135 2.26 8.11 6.76
N CYS A 136 0.97 7.96 7.06
CA CYS A 136 -0.05 7.63 6.07
C CYS A 136 -0.22 8.81 5.10
N ASP A 137 0.06 8.56 3.82
CA ASP A 137 -0.25 9.49 2.74
C ASP A 137 -0.78 8.71 1.52
N PRO A 138 -2.11 8.73 1.30
CA PRO A 138 -2.72 8.05 0.16
C PRO A 138 -2.29 8.59 -1.21
N SER A 139 -1.65 9.76 -1.27
CA SER A 139 -1.14 10.34 -2.53
C SER A 139 0.22 9.77 -2.95
N VAL A 140 0.92 9.09 -2.05
CA VAL A 140 2.25 8.49 -2.31
C VAL A 140 2.08 7.05 -2.78
N THR A 141 1.81 6.89 -4.09
CA THR A 141 1.50 5.59 -4.70
C THR A 141 2.69 4.89 -5.37
N GLU A 142 3.71 5.63 -5.81
CA GLU A 142 4.82 5.06 -6.59
C GLU A 142 6.04 4.68 -5.74
N ARG A 143 6.52 5.59 -4.89
CA ARG A 143 7.72 5.40 -4.09
C ARG A 143 7.54 6.05 -2.72
N PRO A 144 7.80 5.35 -1.61
CA PRO A 144 7.80 5.96 -0.28
C PRO A 144 8.73 7.16 -0.23
N LEU A 145 8.29 8.23 0.43
CA LEU A 145 9.15 9.36 0.74
C LEU A 145 9.82 9.10 2.08
N SER A 146 11.07 9.53 2.20
CA SER A 146 11.82 9.36 3.44
C SER A 146 12.52 10.64 3.83
N MET A 147 12.40 11.01 5.10
CA MET A 147 13.00 12.23 5.64
C MET A 147 13.81 11.86 6.87
N PHE A 148 15.13 11.92 6.72
CA PHE A 148 16.08 11.65 7.79
C PHE A 148 15.96 12.73 8.89
N LYS A 149 15.83 12.31 10.15
CA LYS A 149 15.72 13.23 11.29
C LYS A 149 17.01 13.38 12.07
N GLY A 150 17.86 12.36 12.04
CA GLY A 150 19.15 12.39 12.72
C GLY A 150 19.63 11.01 13.14
N MET A 151 20.90 10.94 13.52
CA MET A 151 21.53 9.75 14.08
C MET A 151 22.52 10.10 15.18
N THR A 152 22.77 9.13 16.04
CA THR A 152 23.93 9.03 16.92
C THR A 152 24.67 7.73 16.61
N GLU A 153 25.69 7.38 17.39
CA GLU A 153 26.37 6.09 17.26
C GLU A 153 25.43 4.88 17.49
N THR A 154 24.39 5.06 18.31
CA THR A 154 23.50 3.98 18.75
C THR A 154 22.03 4.19 18.40
N ALA A 155 21.65 5.33 17.83
CA ALA A 155 20.27 5.62 17.47
C ALA A 155 20.15 6.22 16.07
N MET A 156 19.12 5.83 15.33
CA MET A 156 18.78 6.41 14.03
C MET A 156 17.28 6.70 13.97
N ASN A 157 16.90 7.88 13.48
CA ASN A 157 15.50 8.27 13.39
C ASN A 157 15.18 8.86 12.02
N TRP A 158 14.07 8.44 11.42
CA TRP A 158 13.54 9.06 10.20
C TRP A 158 12.02 8.91 10.10
N THR A 159 11.43 9.66 9.17
CA THR A 159 10.03 9.51 8.76
C THR A 159 9.96 8.75 7.45
N PHE A 160 8.99 7.85 7.35
CA PHE A 160 8.71 7.03 6.17
C PHE A 160 7.25 7.21 5.76
N THR A 161 7.04 8.00 4.70
CA THR A 161 5.70 8.36 4.22
C THR A 161 5.31 7.46 3.06
N THR A 162 4.17 6.78 3.18
CA THR A 162 3.71 5.78 2.21
C THR A 162 2.21 5.50 2.39
N VAL A 163 1.54 5.12 1.30
CA VAL A 163 0.15 4.62 1.35
C VAL A 163 0.00 3.40 2.26
N CYS A 164 1.03 2.55 2.38
CA CYS A 164 0.95 1.35 3.22
C CYS A 164 1.01 1.62 4.73
N ALA A 165 1.29 2.85 5.14
CA ALA A 165 1.15 3.29 6.51
C ALA A 165 -0.31 3.61 6.87
N CYS A 166 -1.22 3.64 5.88
CA CYS A 166 -2.65 3.80 6.09
C CYS A 166 -3.27 2.43 6.43
N PRO A 167 -4.08 2.32 7.52
CA PRO A 167 -4.77 1.09 7.86
C PRO A 167 -5.59 0.54 6.69
N GLY A 168 -5.46 -0.76 6.41
CA GLY A 168 -6.19 -1.48 5.35
C GLY A 168 -5.66 -1.27 3.92
N ALA A 169 -4.78 -0.29 3.67
CA ALA A 169 -4.42 0.09 2.32
C ALA A 169 -3.51 -0.92 1.58
N CYS A 170 -2.72 -1.71 2.32
CA CYS A 170 -1.74 -2.65 1.74
C CYS A 170 -1.90 -4.09 2.23
N GLU A 171 -3.07 -4.46 2.78
CA GLU A 171 -3.35 -5.82 3.24
C GLU A 171 -3.67 -6.80 2.11
N SER A 172 -4.07 -6.32 0.93
CA SER A 172 -4.43 -7.20 -0.17
C SER A 172 -3.18 -7.66 -0.92
N PRO A 173 -2.93 -8.97 -1.07
CA PRO A 173 -1.99 -9.44 -2.07
C PRO A 173 -2.42 -8.85 -3.42
N ALA A 174 -1.45 -8.44 -4.24
CA ALA A 174 -1.76 -7.99 -5.59
C ALA A 174 -2.58 -9.10 -6.26
N ILE A 175 -3.84 -8.80 -6.60
CA ILE A 175 -4.68 -9.73 -7.35
C ILE A 175 -4.03 -9.85 -8.72
N THR A 176 -3.33 -10.96 -8.92
CA THR A 176 -2.83 -11.33 -10.24
C THR A 176 -3.97 -12.04 -10.95
N CYS A 177 -4.37 -11.48 -12.07
CA CYS A 177 -5.37 -12.09 -12.92
C CYS A 177 -4.83 -12.22 -14.34
N ASP A 178 -5.11 -13.36 -14.95
CA ASP A 178 -4.81 -13.61 -16.35
C ASP A 178 -5.93 -12.99 -17.18
N LEU A 179 -5.56 -12.13 -18.13
CA LEU A 179 -6.53 -11.55 -19.05
C LEU A 179 -7.19 -12.67 -19.86
N VAL A 180 -8.51 -12.84 -19.69
CA VAL A 180 -9.32 -13.80 -20.45
C VAL A 180 -9.74 -13.18 -21.77
N ASP A 181 -10.07 -11.89 -21.75
CA ASP A 181 -10.31 -11.09 -22.93
C ASP A 181 -9.79 -9.65 -22.69
N SER A 182 -10.05 -8.73 -23.63
CA SER A 182 -9.62 -7.33 -23.53
C SER A 182 -10.12 -6.59 -22.28
N CYS A 183 -11.03 -7.21 -21.52
CA CYS A 183 -11.90 -6.57 -20.57
C CYS A 183 -12.30 -7.44 -19.37
N SER A 184 -11.79 -8.65 -19.29
CA SER A 184 -12.11 -9.59 -18.24
C SER A 184 -10.80 -10.22 -17.80
N CYS A 185 -10.58 -10.34 -16.49
CA CYS A 185 -9.43 -11.05 -15.98
C CYS A 185 -9.86 -12.17 -15.05
N ALA A 186 -9.37 -13.38 -15.31
CA ALA A 186 -9.56 -14.54 -14.45
C ALA A 186 -8.54 -14.45 -13.34
N VAL A 187 -9.02 -14.36 -12.10
CA VAL A 187 -8.12 -14.44 -10.94
C VAL A 187 -7.60 -15.87 -10.87
N ASN A 188 -6.31 -16.04 -10.65
CA ASN A 188 -5.76 -17.38 -10.43
C ASN A 188 -6.28 -17.95 -9.10
N GLY A 189 -6.91 -19.14 -9.14
CA GLY A 189 -7.70 -19.70 -8.05
C GLY A 189 -9.21 -19.44 -8.25
N ASP A 190 -10.09 -20.27 -7.68
CA ASP A 190 -11.54 -20.33 -7.95
C ASP A 190 -12.39 -19.05 -7.67
N LEU A 191 -11.77 -17.87 -7.58
CA LEU A 191 -12.38 -16.57 -7.31
C LEU A 191 -13.14 -15.96 -8.51
N GLY A 192 -13.13 -16.64 -9.66
CA GLY A 192 -13.94 -16.27 -10.82
C GLY A 192 -13.31 -15.21 -11.73
N VAL A 193 -14.11 -14.71 -12.66
CA VAL A 193 -13.71 -13.72 -13.66
C VAL A 193 -14.13 -12.33 -13.19
N ILE A 194 -13.16 -11.42 -13.04
CA ILE A 194 -13.41 -10.00 -12.82
C ILE A 194 -13.72 -9.38 -14.19
N ASP A 195 -14.98 -9.01 -14.40
CA ASP A 195 -15.40 -8.27 -15.59
C ASP A 195 -15.19 -6.76 -15.37
N LEU A 196 -14.21 -6.20 -16.07
CA LEU A 196 -13.86 -4.77 -16.01
C LEU A 196 -14.85 -3.90 -16.80
N ARG A 197 -15.74 -4.48 -17.62
CA ARG A 197 -16.72 -3.73 -18.43
C ARG A 197 -17.71 -2.95 -17.58
N ASN A 198 -17.98 -3.45 -16.37
CA ASN A 198 -18.89 -2.83 -15.42
C ASN A 198 -18.15 -2.09 -14.29
N MET A 199 -16.81 -2.07 -14.32
CA MET A 199 -16.03 -1.36 -13.32
C MET A 199 -15.99 0.13 -13.67
N LEU A 200 -16.88 0.88 -13.03
CA LEU A 200 -16.92 2.33 -13.14
C LEU A 200 -15.97 2.92 -12.11
N ILE A 201 -14.86 3.53 -12.56
CA ILE A 201 -13.97 4.26 -11.66
C ILE A 201 -14.51 5.69 -11.53
N PRO A 202 -14.96 6.12 -10.34
CA PRO A 202 -15.37 7.50 -10.12
C PRO A 202 -14.13 8.41 -10.16
N LEU A 203 -14.12 9.32 -11.13
CA LEU A 203 -13.18 10.41 -11.24
C LEU A 203 -13.87 11.66 -10.70
N SER A 204 -13.42 12.17 -9.57
CA SER A 204 -13.84 13.49 -9.09
C SER A 204 -13.13 14.58 -9.88
N GLY A 205 -13.91 15.54 -10.36
CA GLY A 205 -13.36 16.76 -10.93
C GLY A 205 -12.75 17.66 -9.85
N PRO A 206 -11.86 18.61 -10.23
CA PRO A 206 -11.13 19.48 -9.29
C PRO A 206 -12.02 20.33 -8.35
N ASN A 207 -13.31 20.46 -8.67
CA ASN A 207 -14.29 21.27 -7.95
C ASN A 207 -15.38 20.44 -7.23
N GLY A 208 -15.23 19.10 -7.11
CA GLY A 208 -16.16 18.24 -6.35
C GLY A 208 -17.56 18.04 -6.93
N ASN A 209 -18.00 18.86 -7.89
CA ASN A 209 -19.38 18.87 -8.37
C ASN A 209 -19.66 17.97 -9.59
N ASN A 210 -18.62 17.37 -10.18
CA ASN A 210 -18.76 16.44 -11.30
C ASN A 210 -18.06 15.12 -10.98
N VAL A 211 -18.83 14.02 -10.98
CA VAL A 211 -18.30 12.65 -10.94
C VAL A 211 -18.34 12.11 -12.36
N MET A 212 -17.17 12.02 -12.99
CA MET A 212 -17.05 11.30 -14.26
C MET A 212 -16.80 9.84 -13.96
N PHE A 213 -17.50 8.93 -14.64
CA PHE A 213 -17.21 7.51 -14.54
C PHE A 213 -16.41 7.11 -15.76
N TRP A 214 -15.25 6.48 -15.56
CA TRP A 214 -14.46 5.94 -16.66
C TRP A 214 -14.67 4.43 -16.75
N ASN A 215 -15.06 3.97 -17.94
CA ASN A 215 -15.14 2.56 -18.26
C ASN A 215 -13.80 2.16 -18.90
N LEU A 216 -13.03 1.31 -18.21
CA LEU A 216 -11.72 0.82 -18.65
C LEU A 216 -11.77 0.11 -20.00
N CYS A 217 -12.94 -0.39 -20.39
CA CYS A 217 -13.14 -1.26 -21.54
C CYS A 217 -13.67 -0.58 -22.80
N SER A 218 -14.16 0.63 -22.67
CA SER A 218 -14.72 1.38 -23.80
C SER A 218 -13.60 2.06 -24.59
N GLY A 219 -12.82 1.29 -25.37
CA GLY A 219 -11.92 1.84 -26.39
C GLY A 219 -10.51 1.25 -26.53
N LEU A 220 -10.16 0.19 -25.80
CA LEU A 220 -8.86 -0.48 -25.95
C LEU A 220 -8.93 -1.53 -27.09
N LEU A 221 -8.35 -1.21 -28.24
CA LEU A 221 -7.97 -2.22 -29.23
C LEU A 221 -6.70 -2.90 -28.71
N MET A 222 -6.85 -4.05 -28.04
CA MET A 222 -5.71 -4.85 -27.60
C MET A 222 -5.20 -5.74 -28.76
N GLU A 223 -3.89 -5.69 -28.98
CA GLU A 223 -3.19 -6.56 -29.93
C GLU A 223 -3.06 -7.97 -29.32
N LYS A 224 -3.39 -9.01 -30.11
CA LYS A 224 -3.22 -10.41 -29.69
C LYS A 224 -1.74 -10.68 -29.37
N ASP A 225 -1.50 -11.49 -28.34
CA ASP A 225 -0.18 -12.02 -27.92
C ASP A 225 0.73 -11.10 -27.08
N VAL A 226 0.20 -10.01 -26.49
CA VAL A 226 0.95 -9.18 -25.52
C VAL A 226 0.56 -9.55 -24.08
N LYS A 227 1.55 -9.89 -23.24
CA LYS A 227 1.36 -10.07 -21.79
C LYS A 227 1.32 -8.70 -21.09
N TYR A 228 0.25 -8.45 -20.34
CA TYR A 228 0.11 -7.26 -19.53
C TYR A 228 0.10 -7.63 -18.05
N GLU A 229 0.74 -6.83 -17.21
CA GLU A 229 0.59 -6.90 -15.77
C GLU A 229 -0.37 -5.78 -15.36
N VAL A 230 -1.54 -6.15 -14.81
CA VAL A 230 -2.54 -5.20 -14.31
C VAL A 230 -2.50 -5.25 -12.79
N LYS A 231 -2.00 -4.18 -12.16
CA LYS A 231 -2.05 -4.06 -10.69
C LYS A 231 -3.28 -3.26 -10.31
N VAL A 232 -4.23 -3.90 -9.62
CA VAL A 232 -5.43 -3.24 -9.07
C VAL A 232 -5.21 -3.01 -7.58
N ILE A 233 -5.31 -1.76 -7.12
CA ILE A 233 -5.24 -1.40 -5.70
C ILE A 233 -6.60 -0.80 -5.33
N CYS A 234 -7.29 -1.38 -4.35
CA CYS A 234 -8.59 -0.90 -3.86
C CYS A 234 -8.44 -0.39 -2.43
N ASP A 235 -8.89 0.84 -2.16
CA ASP A 235 -9.02 1.43 -0.81
C ASP A 235 -10.51 1.68 -0.51
N HIS A 236 -10.97 1.23 0.67
CA HIS A 236 -12.37 1.30 1.09
C HIS A 236 -12.72 2.56 1.91
N THR A 237 -11.79 3.52 2.16
CA THR A 237 -11.97 4.48 3.27
C THR A 237 -11.98 5.99 2.99
N ALA A 238 -11.87 6.55 1.75
CA ALA A 238 -11.87 8.03 1.61
C ALA A 238 -12.40 8.69 0.30
N HIS A 239 -13.00 9.88 0.47
CA HIS A 239 -13.70 10.74 -0.51
C HIS A 239 -12.79 11.53 -1.53
N ALA A 240 -13.07 11.37 -2.84
CA ALA A 240 -12.80 12.18 -4.06
C ALA A 240 -11.35 12.49 -4.60
N PRO A 241 -10.99 12.13 -5.89
CA PRO A 241 -9.68 12.43 -6.56
C PRO A 241 -9.52 13.74 -7.43
N ARG A 242 -8.33 13.95 -8.04
CA ARG A 242 -7.93 15.04 -8.99
C ARG A 242 -7.10 14.52 -10.18
N LEU A 243 -7.16 15.18 -11.35
CA LEU A 243 -6.57 14.71 -12.62
C LEU A 243 -5.51 15.69 -13.19
N ASN A 244 -4.35 15.18 -13.68
CA ASN A 244 -3.33 15.94 -14.42
C ASN A 244 -2.96 15.21 -15.73
N ALA A 245 -2.99 15.89 -16.88
CA ALA A 245 -2.57 15.35 -18.16
C ALA A 245 -1.30 16.08 -18.65
N VAL A 246 -0.27 15.32 -19.03
CA VAL A 246 0.98 15.87 -19.61
C VAL A 246 1.19 15.28 -20.99
N LYS A 247 1.27 16.15 -22.01
CA LYS A 247 1.54 15.78 -23.40
C LYS A 247 3.05 15.65 -23.61
N THR A 248 3.53 14.51 -24.10
CA THR A 248 4.93 14.32 -24.51
C THR A 248 5.03 13.99 -26.01
N GLN A 249 6.20 14.23 -26.60
CA GLN A 249 6.42 14.15 -28.06
C GLN A 249 6.35 12.72 -28.65
N THR A 250 6.27 11.68 -27.82
CA THR A 250 6.28 10.26 -28.25
C THR A 250 4.98 9.49 -27.96
N GLY A 251 3.92 10.17 -27.52
CA GLY A 251 2.61 9.56 -27.26
C GLY A 251 1.92 10.15 -26.02
N PHE A 252 0.70 9.69 -25.74
CA PHE A 252 0.00 10.05 -24.50
C PHE A 252 0.46 9.11 -23.38
N LYS A 253 1.04 9.68 -22.31
CA LYS A 253 1.24 8.98 -21.04
C LYS A 253 0.10 9.40 -20.12
N LEU A 254 -0.94 8.57 -20.00
CA LEU A 254 -1.96 8.78 -18.97
C LEU A 254 -1.39 8.30 -17.63
N SER A 255 -1.15 9.24 -16.73
CA SER A 255 -0.89 8.95 -15.32
C SER A 255 -2.17 9.27 -14.56
N LEU A 256 -2.99 8.26 -14.26
CA LEU A 256 -4.10 8.43 -13.34
C LEU A 256 -3.54 8.47 -11.92
N VAL A 257 -3.70 9.58 -11.23
CA VAL A 257 -3.63 9.63 -9.77
C VAL A 257 -5.06 9.41 -9.28
N SER A 258 -5.50 8.16 -9.23
CA SER A 258 -6.85 7.77 -8.80
C SER A 258 -6.80 6.67 -7.75
N ARG A 259 -7.80 6.69 -6.85
CA ARG A 259 -7.94 5.84 -5.65
C ARG A 259 -8.42 4.41 -5.91
N CYS A 260 -8.58 4.05 -7.18
CA CYS A 260 -8.29 2.71 -7.68
C CYS A 260 -7.49 2.92 -8.96
N ALA A 261 -6.19 2.62 -8.92
CA ALA A 261 -5.38 2.60 -10.13
C ALA A 261 -5.27 1.14 -10.59
N CYS A 262 -5.88 0.83 -11.74
CA CYS A 262 -5.39 -0.26 -12.58
C CYS A 262 -4.17 0.29 -13.31
N VAL A 263 -2.96 -0.01 -12.83
CA VAL A 263 -1.76 0.27 -13.61
C VAL A 263 -1.53 -0.93 -14.53
N ILE A 264 -1.76 -0.73 -15.82
CA ILE A 264 -1.39 -1.69 -16.86
C ILE A 264 0.05 -1.36 -17.27
N GLN A 265 1.03 -2.13 -16.77
CA GLN A 265 2.42 -1.99 -17.20
C GLN A 265 2.70 -2.93 -18.39
N ASN A 266 3.05 -2.36 -19.53
CA ASN A 266 3.56 -3.11 -20.67
C ASN A 266 5.10 -3.19 -20.60
N ARG A 267 5.66 -4.40 -20.48
CA ARG A 267 7.12 -4.61 -20.49
C ARG A 267 7.73 -4.68 -21.89
N SER A 268 6.93 -4.58 -22.95
CA SER A 268 7.39 -4.67 -24.35
C SER A 268 7.25 -3.31 -25.09
N LYS A 269 8.27 -2.96 -25.88
CA LYS A 269 8.29 -1.72 -26.69
C LYS A 269 7.29 -1.83 -27.85
N VAL A 270 6.02 -1.50 -27.61
CA VAL A 270 4.99 -1.42 -28.66
C VAL A 270 4.37 -0.02 -28.68
N LYS A 271 4.18 0.54 -29.88
CA LYS A 271 3.50 1.82 -30.09
C LYS A 271 1.98 1.60 -30.04
N MET A 272 1.29 2.21 -29.08
CA MET A 272 -0.18 2.23 -29.03
C MET A 272 -0.75 3.56 -29.54
N ALA A 273 -1.88 3.51 -30.24
CA ALA A 273 -2.72 4.66 -30.55
C ALA A 273 -4.07 4.49 -29.85
N ALA A 274 -4.45 5.44 -29.00
CA ALA A 274 -5.77 5.46 -28.35
C ALA A 274 -6.69 6.46 -29.06
N LYS A 275 -7.92 6.05 -29.38
CA LYS A 275 -8.98 6.93 -29.92
C LYS A 275 -9.97 7.25 -28.79
N MET A 276 -9.86 8.45 -28.23
CA MET A 276 -10.75 8.91 -27.16
C MET A 276 -12.10 9.33 -27.77
N THR A 277 -13.18 8.63 -27.41
CA THR A 277 -14.54 9.02 -27.82
C THR A 277 -15.26 9.56 -26.60
N THR A 278 -15.48 10.88 -26.57
CA THR A 278 -16.18 11.56 -25.47
C THR A 278 -17.68 11.46 -25.68
N TYR A 279 -18.40 10.82 -24.76
CA TYR A 279 -19.87 10.88 -24.71
C TYR A 279 -20.28 11.96 -23.71
N LEU A 280 -20.84 13.06 -24.21
CA LEU A 280 -21.52 14.08 -23.41
C LEU A 280 -23.00 13.72 -23.33
N GLY A 281 -23.42 13.09 -22.23
CA GLY A 281 -24.82 12.91 -21.91
C GLY A 281 -25.36 14.14 -21.19
N PHE A 282 -26.19 14.94 -21.87
CA PHE A 282 -26.99 15.98 -21.23
C PHE A 282 -28.27 15.37 -20.69
N HIS A 283 -28.40 15.25 -19.37
CA HIS A 283 -29.71 15.10 -18.73
C HIS A 283 -30.36 16.48 -18.63
N SER A 284 -31.30 16.76 -19.53
CA SER A 284 -32.29 17.83 -19.37
C SER A 284 -33.42 17.25 -18.51
N GLY A 285 -33.53 17.72 -17.28
CA GLY A 285 -34.73 17.56 -16.47
C GLY A 285 -35.63 18.78 -16.67
N TYR A 286 -36.88 18.54 -17.07
CA TYR A 286 -38.03 19.37 -16.76
C TYR A 286 -38.82 18.67 -15.66
#